data_AF-A0A0P8E1R3-F1
#
_entry.id   AF-A0A0P8E1R3-F1
#
_cell.length_a   1.000
_cell.length_b   1.000
_cell.length_c   1.000
_cell.angle_alpha   90.00
_cell.angle_beta   90.00
_cell.angle_gamma   90.00
#
_symmetry.space_group_name_H-M   'P 1'
#
loop_
_entity.id
_entity.type
_entity.pdbx_description
1 polymer ?
#
loop_
_entity_poly.entity_id
_entity_poly.type
_entity_poly.pdbx_seq_one_letter_code
_entity_poly.pdbx_strand_id
1 'polypeptide(L)'
;MELVNAVVGIIQLVIAIILAVAALYIGFSVLGKITKGIDEEKEIAKGNTAVGILVASVFIAIGIVVQSGVAGISVGISQAINAGLMSSLGITIIVVSIVQLILGIVLAIVAIYLALNILDKLTKGIDEFAELKKGNV
;
A
#
# COMPACT_ATOMS: atom_id res chain seq x y z
N MET A 1 34.08 -3.40 2.81
CA MET A 1 32.84 -4.14 2.47
C MET A 1 31.71 -3.77 3.41
N GLU A 2 31.91 -3.85 4.74
CA GLU A 2 30.88 -3.48 5.74
C GLU A 2 30.29 -2.07 5.59
N LEU A 3 31.12 -1.03 5.40
CA LEU A 3 30.64 0.34 5.24
C LEU A 3 29.79 0.53 3.97
N VAL A 4 30.14 -0.16 2.88
CA VAL A 4 29.39 -0.08 1.61
C VAL A 4 28.02 -0.73 1.77
N ASN A 5 27.95 -1.89 2.43
CA ASN A 5 26.68 -2.56 2.71
C ASN A 5 25.79 -1.73 3.64
N ALA A 6 26.35 -1.06 4.64
CA ALA A 6 25.61 -0.17 5.52
C ALA A 6 25.01 1.02 4.77
N VAL A 7 25.78 1.67 3.88
CA VAL A 7 25.29 2.78 3.05
C VAL A 7 24.17 2.32 2.11
N VAL A 8 24.34 1.15 1.47
CA VAL A 8 23.30 0.54 0.62
C VAL A 8 22.03 0.26 1.42
N GLY A 9 22.16 -0.29 2.63
CA GLY A 9 21.02 -0.55 3.51
C GLY A 9 20.24 0.71 3.88
N ILE A 10 20.94 1.82 4.15
CA ILE A 10 20.30 3.11 4.43
C ILE A 10 19.54 3.63 3.19
N ILE A 11 20.17 3.58 2.01
CA ILE A 11 19.52 4.00 0.76
C ILE A 11 18.25 3.17 0.52
N GLN A 12 18.35 1.86 0.73
CA GLN A 12 17.22 0.95 0.55
C GLN A 12 16.09 1.24 1.54
N LEU A 13 16.40 1.57 2.79
CA LEU A 13 15.41 1.97 3.79
C LEU A 13 14.70 3.26 3.37
N VAL A 14 15.43 4.26 2.88
CA VAL A 14 14.84 5.51 2.39
C VAL A 14 13.90 5.25 1.21
N ILE A 15 14.32 4.43 0.25
CA ILE A 15 13.48 4.03 -0.89
C ILE A 15 12.22 3.31 -0.40
N ALA A 16 12.35 2.37 0.52
CA ALA A 16 11.23 1.63 1.11
C ALA A 16 10.20 2.57 1.76
N ILE A 17 10.66 3.55 2.54
CA ILE A 17 9.79 4.54 3.19
C ILE A 17 9.04 5.37 2.14
N ILE A 18 9.74 5.88 1.12
CA ILE A 18 9.12 6.67 0.04
C ILE A 18 8.02 5.87 -0.66
N LEU A 19 8.32 4.61 -0.99
CA LEU A 19 7.35 3.71 -1.65
C LEU A 19 6.16 3.39 -0.75
N ALA A 20 6.38 3.17 0.54
CA ALA A 20 5.30 2.90 1.48
C ALA A 20 4.36 4.11 1.64
N VAL A 21 4.92 5.32 1.76
CA VAL A 21 4.13 6.56 1.80
C VAL A 21 3.34 6.74 0.51
N ALA A 22 3.97 6.51 -0.65
CA ALA A 22 3.27 6.59 -1.94
C ALA A 22 2.11 5.59 -2.04
N ALA A 23 2.30 4.35 -1.59
CA ALA A 23 1.27 3.33 -1.60
C ALA A 23 0.10 3.66 -0.63
N LEU A 24 0.40 4.18 0.56
CA LEU A 24 -0.62 4.65 1.51
C LEU A 24 -1.45 5.79 0.91
N TYR A 25 -0.80 6.75 0.25
CA TYR A 25 -1.48 7.85 -0.42
C TYR A 25 -2.40 7.35 -1.54
N ILE A 26 -1.92 6.44 -2.39
CA ILE A 26 -2.73 5.85 -3.46
C ILE A 26 -3.92 5.09 -2.87
N GLY A 27 -3.69 4.28 -1.83
CA GLY A 27 -4.75 3.50 -1.20
C GLY A 27 -5.81 4.37 -0.52
N PHE A 28 -5.42 5.47 0.13
CA PHE A 28 -6.35 6.47 0.66
C PHE A 28 -7.17 7.12 -0.46
N SER A 29 -6.52 7.50 -1.56
CA SER A 29 -7.22 8.08 -2.72
C SER A 29 -8.19 7.09 -3.38
N VAL A 30 -7.84 5.80 -3.40
CA VAL A 30 -8.74 4.76 -3.89
C VAL A 30 -9.92 4.56 -2.93
N LEU A 31 -9.67 4.55 -1.62
CA LEU A 31 -10.73 4.47 -0.62
C LEU A 31 -11.77 5.56 -0.84
N GLY A 32 -11.36 6.82 -0.96
CA GLY A 32 -12.23 7.96 -1.23
C GLY A 32 -13.05 7.86 -2.53
N LYS A 33 -12.58 7.08 -3.52
CA LYS A 33 -13.35 6.80 -4.75
C LYS A 33 -14.42 5.73 -4.55
N ILE A 34 -14.23 4.85 -3.56
CA ILE A 34 -15.12 3.73 -3.26
C ILE A 34 -16.22 4.17 -2.29
N THR A 35 -15.86 4.91 -1.23
CA THR A 35 -16.72 5.47 -0.17
C THR A 35 -17.55 6.66 -0.65
N LYS A 36 -18.34 6.46 -1.71
CA LYS A 36 -19.15 7.52 -2.32
C LYS A 36 -20.07 8.19 -1.29
N GLY A 37 -19.83 9.48 -1.01
CA GLY A 37 -20.68 10.30 -0.13
C GLY A 37 -20.18 10.46 1.31
N ILE A 38 -19.06 9.84 1.65
CA ILE A 38 -18.27 10.11 2.86
C ILE A 38 -17.08 10.97 2.46
N ASP A 39 -16.78 11.97 3.29
CA ASP A 39 -15.52 12.70 3.23
C ASP A 39 -14.71 12.26 4.45
N GLU A 40 -13.76 11.35 4.24
CA GLU A 40 -13.06 10.68 5.34
C GLU A 40 -12.29 11.66 6.21
N GLU A 41 -11.66 12.67 5.61
CA GLU A 41 -10.92 13.69 6.33
C GLU A 41 -11.86 14.49 7.24
N LYS A 42 -13.02 14.91 6.71
CA LYS A 42 -14.02 15.63 7.52
C LYS A 42 -14.62 14.76 8.62
N GLU A 43 -14.92 13.50 8.34
CA GLU A 43 -15.53 12.60 9.33
C GLU A 43 -14.54 12.24 10.44
N ILE A 44 -13.27 11.98 10.10
CA ILE A 44 -12.21 11.79 11.10
C ILE A 44 -12.03 13.05 11.95
N ALA A 45 -12.02 14.24 11.33
CA ALA A 45 -11.90 15.51 12.06
C ALA A 45 -13.08 15.78 13.03
N LYS A 46 -14.27 15.25 12.73
CA LYS A 46 -15.44 15.30 13.62
C LYS A 46 -15.42 14.25 14.74
N GLY A 47 -14.42 13.36 14.77
CA GLY A 47 -14.34 12.28 15.75
C GLY A 47 -15.20 11.07 15.41
N ASN A 48 -15.53 10.85 14.13
CA ASN A 48 -16.25 9.66 13.70
C ASN A 48 -15.34 8.41 13.81
N THR A 49 -15.51 7.67 14.91
CA THR A 49 -14.72 6.46 15.21
C THR A 49 -14.90 5.38 14.14
N ALA A 50 -16.10 5.23 13.57
CA ALA A 50 -16.38 4.20 12.57
C ALA A 50 -15.58 4.43 11.28
N VAL A 51 -15.56 5.66 10.77
CA VAL A 51 -14.72 6.04 9.62
C VAL A 51 -13.23 5.94 9.97
N GLY A 52 -12.84 6.30 11.20
CA GLY A 52 -11.47 6.11 11.67
C GLY A 52 -11.00 4.66 11.63
N ILE A 53 -11.85 3.72 12.08
CA ILE A 53 -11.56 2.27 12.02
C ILE A 53 -11.47 1.79 10.57
N LEU A 54 -12.35 2.25 9.68
CA LEU A 54 -12.29 1.92 8.26
C LEU A 54 -10.95 2.34 7.64
N VAL A 55 -10.56 3.62 7.82
CA VAL A 55 -9.30 4.15 7.27
C VAL A 55 -8.09 3.43 7.86
N ALA A 56 -8.08 3.19 9.18
CA ALA A 56 -7.01 2.45 9.84
C ALA A 56 -6.89 1.01 9.31
N SER A 57 -8.02 0.32 9.12
CA SER A 57 -8.05 -1.04 8.58
C SER A 57 -7.49 -1.11 7.16
N VAL A 58 -7.82 -0.13 6.33
CA VAL A 58 -7.28 0.01 4.97
C VAL A 58 -5.77 0.27 5.01
N PHE A 59 -5.28 1.13 5.90
CA PHE A 59 -3.84 1.39 6.04
C PHE A 59 -3.07 0.17 6.52
N ILE A 60 -3.64 -0.62 7.44
CA ILE A 60 -3.05 -1.90 7.87
C ILE A 60 -2.98 -2.86 6.69
N ALA A 61 -4.05 -3.00 5.91
CA ALA A 61 -4.07 -3.86 4.73
C ALA A 61 -3.01 -3.43 3.69
N ILE A 62 -2.92 -2.13 3.39
CA ILE A 62 -1.90 -1.59 2.49
C ILE A 62 -0.50 -1.88 3.05
N GLY A 63 -0.27 -1.64 4.34
CA GLY A 63 1.02 -1.89 4.98
C GLY A 63 1.48 -3.34 4.83
N ILE A 64 0.57 -4.30 5.05
CA ILE A 64 0.84 -5.74 4.88
C ILE A 64 1.24 -6.06 3.44
N VAL A 65 0.54 -5.52 2.44
CA VAL A 65 0.87 -5.81 1.04
C VAL A 65 2.17 -5.12 0.61
N VAL A 66 2.35 -3.85 0.98
CA VAL A 66 3.55 -3.06 0.68
C VAL A 66 4.79 -3.70 1.29
N GLN A 67 4.69 -4.29 2.50
CA GLN A 67 5.79 -5.01 3.12
C GLN A 67 6.38 -6.08 2.19
N SER A 68 5.52 -6.85 1.51
CA SER A 68 5.97 -7.88 0.55
C SER A 68 6.64 -7.28 -0.69
N GLY A 69 6.12 -6.15 -1.21
CA GLY A 69 6.69 -5.44 -2.35
C GLY A 69 8.06 -4.83 -2.04
N VAL A 70 8.19 -4.20 -0.86
CA VAL A 70 9.46 -3.63 -0.36
C VAL A 70 10.52 -4.73 -0.17
N ALA A 71 10.13 -5.88 0.39
CA ALA A 71 11.03 -7.03 0.54
C ALA A 71 11.52 -7.54 -0.83
N GLY A 72 10.64 -7.59 -1.84
CA GLY A 72 11.03 -7.95 -3.20
C GLY A 72 12.09 -7.01 -3.79
N ILE A 73 11.93 -5.71 -3.59
CA ILE A 73 12.92 -4.71 -4.02
C ILE A 73 14.25 -4.85 -3.27
N SER A 74 14.20 -5.09 -1.95
CA SER A 74 15.40 -5.33 -1.14
C SER A 74 16.28 -6.44 -1.72
N VAL A 75 15.63 -7.56 -2.03
CA VAL A 75 16.30 -8.74 -2.60
C VAL A 75 16.83 -8.40 -3.99
N GLY A 76 16.03 -7.73 -4.81
CA GLY A 76 16.42 -7.26 -6.14
C GLY A 76 17.67 -6.40 -6.16
N ILE A 77 17.71 -5.35 -5.33
CA ILE A 77 18.86 -4.44 -5.23
C ILE A 77 20.10 -5.21 -4.78
N SER A 78 19.97 -6.07 -3.76
CA SER A 78 21.09 -6.87 -3.26
C SER A 78 21.63 -7.82 -4.34
N GLN A 79 20.76 -8.48 -5.09
CA GLN A 79 21.16 -9.36 -6.19
C GLN A 79 21.80 -8.58 -7.35
N ALA A 80 21.26 -7.42 -7.71
CA ALA A 80 21.79 -6.57 -8.77
C ALA A 80 23.20 -6.05 -8.46
N ILE A 81 23.48 -5.70 -7.20
CA ILE A 81 24.81 -5.29 -6.76
C ILE A 81 25.81 -6.45 -6.90
N ASN A 82 25.42 -7.66 -6.47
CA ASN A 82 26.27 -8.85 -6.59
C ASN A 82 26.53 -9.27 -8.05
N ALA A 83 25.53 -9.11 -8.92
CA ALA A 83 25.64 -9.39 -10.36
C ALA A 83 26.36 -8.26 -11.14
N GLY A 84 26.68 -7.14 -10.49
CA GLY A 84 27.18 -5.92 -11.11
C GLY A 84 26.06 -5.04 -11.67
N LEU A 85 25.92 -3.82 -11.13
CA LEU A 85 24.81 -2.90 -11.44
C LEU A 85 24.68 -2.54 -12.93
N MET A 86 25.83 -2.46 -13.63
CA MET A 86 25.92 -2.14 -15.06
C MET A 86 25.96 -3.39 -15.95
N SER A 87 25.84 -4.59 -15.38
CA SER A 87 25.77 -5.82 -16.17
C SER A 87 24.36 -6.03 -16.71
N SER A 88 24.25 -6.76 -17.83
CA SER A 88 22.95 -7.13 -18.42
C SER A 88 22.04 -7.85 -17.40
N LEU A 89 22.63 -8.66 -16.52
CA LEU A 89 21.92 -9.36 -15.45
C LEU A 89 21.45 -8.38 -14.36
N GLY A 90 22.32 -7.47 -13.90
CA GLY A 90 21.97 -6.49 -12.86
C GLY A 90 20.82 -5.57 -13.27
N ILE A 91 20.84 -5.07 -14.51
CA ILE A 91 19.75 -4.23 -15.05
C ILE A 91 18.43 -5.00 -15.09
N THR A 92 18.46 -6.25 -15.58
CA THR A 92 17.26 -7.09 -15.67
C THR A 92 16.65 -7.34 -14.29
N ILE A 93 17.47 -7.60 -13.27
CA ILE A 93 17.01 -7.81 -11.89
C ILE A 93 16.31 -6.55 -11.37
N ILE A 94 16.90 -5.37 -11.54
CA ILE A 94 16.29 -4.10 -11.10
C ILE A 94 14.94 -3.88 -11.78
N VAL A 95 14.86 -4.10 -13.10
CA VAL A 95 13.61 -3.96 -13.86
C VAL A 95 12.54 -4.92 -13.33
N VAL A 96 12.89 -6.19 -13.13
CA VAL A 96 11.96 -7.20 -12.60
C VAL A 96 11.47 -6.82 -11.20
N SER A 97 12.35 -6.32 -10.33
CA SER A 97 11.97 -5.92 -8.96
C SER A 97 11.06 -4.69 -8.93
N ILE A 98 11.29 -3.71 -9.81
CA ILE A 98 10.39 -2.56 -9.96
C ILE A 98 9.02 -3.02 -10.46
N VAL A 99 8.99 -3.88 -11.48
CA VAL A 99 7.75 -4.46 -12.01
C VAL A 99 7.00 -5.24 -10.93
N GLN A 100 7.70 -6.05 -10.14
CA GLN A 100 7.12 -6.80 -9.03
C GLN A 100 6.52 -5.89 -7.95
N LEU A 101 7.18 -4.78 -7.61
CA LEU A 101 6.60 -3.80 -6.68
C LEU A 101 5.31 -3.20 -7.25
N ILE A 102 5.35 -2.73 -8.50
CA ILE A 102 4.18 -2.11 -9.14
C ILE A 102 3.01 -3.10 -9.16
N LEU A 103 3.26 -4.34 -9.56
CA LEU A 103 2.27 -5.42 -9.51
C LEU A 103 1.74 -5.66 -8.10
N GLY A 104 2.61 -5.69 -7.09
CA GLY A 104 2.21 -5.85 -5.69
C GLY A 104 1.28 -4.74 -5.22
N ILE A 105 1.61 -3.48 -5.51
CA ILE A 105 0.77 -2.32 -5.17
C ILE A 105 -0.58 -2.38 -5.91
N VAL A 106 -0.57 -2.68 -7.20
CA VAL A 106 -1.80 -2.79 -8.00
C VAL A 106 -2.70 -3.91 -7.47
N LEU A 107 -2.13 -5.07 -7.16
CA LEU A 107 -2.88 -6.19 -6.57
C LEU A 107 -3.44 -5.84 -5.18
N ALA A 108 -2.71 -5.08 -4.36
CA ALA A 108 -3.21 -4.58 -3.08
C ALA A 108 -4.49 -3.76 -3.25
N ILE A 109 -4.44 -2.82 -4.19
CA ILE A 109 -5.54 -1.90 -4.48
C ILE A 109 -6.76 -2.67 -4.99
N VAL A 110 -6.54 -3.61 -5.91
CA VAL A 110 -7.60 -4.47 -6.45
C VAL A 110 -8.21 -5.34 -5.35
N ALA A 111 -7.40 -5.85 -4.42
CA ALA A 111 -7.88 -6.64 -3.30
C ALA A 111 -8.77 -5.82 -2.35
N ILE A 112 -8.38 -4.59 -2.01
CA ILE A 112 -9.19 -3.67 -1.20
C ILE A 112 -10.51 -3.36 -1.89
N TYR A 113 -10.47 -3.01 -3.17
CA TYR A 113 -11.66 -2.75 -3.96
C TYR A 113 -12.61 -3.95 -3.99
N LEU A 114 -12.06 -5.14 -4.24
CA LEU A 114 -12.86 -6.36 -4.29
C LEU A 114 -13.46 -6.69 -2.91
N ALA A 115 -12.71 -6.51 -1.83
CA ALA A 115 -13.19 -6.74 -0.47
C ALA A 115 -14.37 -5.84 -0.13
N LEU A 116 -14.28 -4.54 -0.41
CA LEU A 116 -15.36 -3.57 -0.17
C LEU A 116 -16.59 -3.88 -1.04
N ASN A 117 -16.39 -4.18 -2.33
CA ASN A 117 -17.51 -4.52 -3.22
C ASN A 117 -18.16 -5.88 -2.88
N ILE A 118 -17.41 -6.83 -2.32
CA ILE A 118 -17.98 -8.07 -1.77
C ILE A 118 -18.79 -7.76 -0.52
N LEU A 119 -18.28 -6.91 0.37
CA LEU A 119 -18.99 -6.48 1.56
C LEU A 119 -20.36 -5.91 1.18
N ASP A 120 -20.40 -4.88 0.31
CA ASP A 120 -21.65 -4.27 -0.20
C ASP A 120 -22.65 -5.30 -0.74
N LYS A 121 -22.16 -6.38 -1.39
CA LYS A 121 -23.03 -7.45 -1.91
C LYS A 121 -23.61 -8.34 -0.83
N LEU A 122 -22.89 -8.56 0.27
CA LEU A 122 -23.32 -9.35 1.40
C LEU A 122 -24.28 -8.56 2.30
N THR A 123 -24.19 -7.23 2.28
CA THR A 123 -24.78 -6.37 3.30
C THR A 123 -25.85 -5.40 2.75
N LYS A 124 -26.40 -5.73 1.58
CA LYS A 124 -27.53 -5.08 0.85
C LYS A 124 -28.78 -4.68 1.64
N GLY A 125 -28.92 -5.15 2.88
CA GLY A 125 -30.03 -4.80 3.78
C GLY A 125 -29.83 -3.47 4.52
N ILE A 126 -28.63 -2.90 4.47
CA ILE A 126 -28.26 -1.63 5.09
C ILE A 126 -27.42 -0.80 4.11
N ASP A 127 -27.41 0.52 4.30
CA ASP A 127 -26.53 1.43 3.56
C ASP A 127 -25.27 1.64 4.40
N GLU A 128 -24.25 0.82 4.15
CA GLU A 128 -23.04 0.71 4.96
C GLU A 128 -22.33 2.06 5.10
N PHE A 129 -22.21 2.78 3.98
CA PHE A 129 -21.54 4.08 3.97
C PHE A 129 -22.37 5.15 4.69
N ALA A 130 -23.70 5.12 4.58
CA ALA A 130 -24.55 6.01 5.36
C ALA A 130 -24.47 5.71 6.87
N GLU A 131 -24.40 4.43 7.26
CA GLU A 131 -24.27 4.01 8.65
C GLU A 131 -22.91 4.40 9.24
N LEU A 132 -21.81 4.19 8.50
CA LEU A 132 -20.48 4.67 8.88
C LEU A 132 -20.45 6.19 9.07
N LYS A 133 -21.14 6.95 8.22
CA LYS A 133 -21.25 8.41 8.35
C LYS A 133 -22.03 8.86 9.59
N LYS A 134 -22.94 8.04 10.12
CA LYS A 134 -23.61 8.30 11.39
C LYS A 134 -22.72 7.99 12.60
N GLY A 135 -21.54 7.42 12.38
CA GLY A 135 -20.62 7.01 13.43
C GLY A 135 -20.97 5.66 14.05
N ASN A 136 -21.77 4.84 13.37
CA ASN A 136 -22.10 3.50 13.83
C ASN A 136 -20.90 2.57 13.60
N VAL A 137 -20.40 2.00 14.71
CA VAL A 137 -19.27 1.06 14.76
C VAL A 137 -19.78 -0.37 14.72
#